data_AF-A0A8C0PDR7-F1
#
_entry.id   AF-A0A8C0PDR7-F1
#
_cell.length_a   1.000
_cell.length_b   1.000
_cell.length_c   1.000
_cell.angle_alpha   90.00
_cell.angle_beta   90.00
_cell.angle_gamma   90.00
#
_symmetry.space_group_name_H-M   'P 1'
#
loop_
_entity.id
_entity.type
_entity.pdbx_description
1 polymer ?
#
loop_
_entity_poly.entity_id
_entity_poly.type
_entity_poly.pdbx_seq_one_letter_code
_entity_poly.pdbx_strand_id
1 'polypeptide(L)'
;MVAPPSPRVPQPSCLLASRAPDFQMPLEEESEFTNMDKAARVIQNAWKCFLNVAVFQHYKRLIGIRRQGEPRQIVKYIDPKEAELLDAAAGIRVRFRLGGVKFPPDIYYKIFTHRHIEDLCANSPRDYTKLTAKYTSHIKSDDLQEEDHSGWYHRVENNGWRPVSDTFWMSTENVELEDKKETEFHFSKLKRRQDMEKKRKIRKIEWMRKMYYAGSLQAKSTNPKTLDLIHTATQGLMRSVEGSGIDAVMEWEVDEVLNWTNALNFDEYIANWKEIATSNSSANFTSFTLEQAQKKRYDYADMSEEKMGTPEDTLYGNIFKKPNYARLTPDSTYGI
;
A
#
# COMPACT_ATOMS: atom_id res chain seq x y z
N MET A 1 -79.77 32.17 -31.40
CA MET A 1 -79.99 33.58 -31.79
C MET A 1 -79.98 34.43 -30.54
N VAL A 2 -79.43 35.65 -30.67
CA VAL A 2 -79.19 36.70 -29.65
C VAL A 2 -77.84 36.57 -28.93
N ALA A 3 -76.89 37.37 -29.43
CA ALA A 3 -75.59 37.64 -28.84
C ALA A 3 -75.69 38.72 -27.74
N PRO A 4 -74.88 38.64 -26.67
CA PRO A 4 -74.57 39.76 -25.80
C PRO A 4 -73.06 40.16 -25.87
N PRO A 5 -72.70 41.34 -25.32
CA PRO A 5 -71.75 42.26 -25.95
C PRO A 5 -70.28 42.07 -25.52
N SER A 6 -69.38 42.50 -26.42
CA SER A 6 -67.94 42.57 -26.22
C SER A 6 -67.53 43.42 -25.00
N PRO A 7 -66.68 42.93 -24.09
CA PRO A 7 -66.10 43.74 -23.04
C PRO A 7 -64.86 44.49 -23.53
N ARG A 8 -64.77 45.74 -23.06
CA ARG A 8 -63.84 46.81 -23.44
C ARG A 8 -62.37 46.45 -23.20
N VAL A 9 -61.52 46.81 -24.16
CA VAL A 9 -60.06 46.86 -24.02
C VAL A 9 -59.70 47.94 -22.97
N PRO A 10 -58.97 47.60 -21.89
CA PRO A 10 -58.40 48.61 -21.01
C PRO A 10 -57.10 49.16 -21.63
N GLN A 11 -56.99 50.49 -21.68
CA GLN A 11 -55.75 51.18 -22.05
C GLN A 11 -54.65 50.93 -21.00
N PRO A 12 -53.36 50.94 -21.40
CA PRO A 12 -52.28 50.73 -20.46
C PRO A 12 -52.16 51.94 -19.53
N SER A 13 -52.50 51.73 -18.26
CA SER A 13 -52.16 52.67 -17.19
C SER A 13 -50.66 52.65 -16.99
N CYS A 14 -50.06 53.85 -16.98
CA CYS A 14 -48.68 54.10 -16.67
C CYS A 14 -48.33 53.52 -15.29
N LEU A 15 -47.72 52.34 -15.26
CA LEU A 15 -46.98 51.89 -14.09
C LEU A 15 -45.58 52.48 -14.18
N LEU A 16 -45.36 53.49 -13.34
CA LEU A 16 -44.05 54.03 -13.01
C LEU A 16 -43.12 52.87 -12.63
N ALA A 17 -42.19 52.54 -13.52
CA ALA A 17 -41.05 51.70 -13.18
C ALA A 17 -40.22 52.44 -12.12
N SER A 18 -40.41 52.06 -10.85
CA SER A 18 -39.45 52.36 -9.81
C SER A 18 -38.15 51.64 -10.19
N ARG A 19 -37.26 52.37 -10.84
CA ARG A 19 -35.88 51.98 -11.13
C ARG A 19 -35.22 51.65 -9.79
N ALA A 20 -35.02 50.37 -9.51
CA ALA A 20 -34.11 49.96 -8.45
C ALA A 20 -32.75 50.63 -8.74
N PRO A 21 -32.03 51.13 -7.73
CA PRO A 21 -30.67 51.56 -7.97
C PRO A 21 -29.89 50.32 -8.40
N ASP A 22 -29.37 50.34 -9.62
CA ASP A 22 -28.34 49.41 -10.06
C ASP A 22 -27.20 49.55 -9.05
N PHE A 23 -27.14 48.63 -8.09
CA PHE A 23 -26.07 48.52 -7.11
C PHE A 23 -24.87 47.94 -7.87
N GLN A 24 -24.28 48.80 -8.71
CA GLN A 24 -23.10 48.47 -9.47
C GLN A 24 -21.93 48.52 -8.48
N MET A 25 -21.66 47.36 -7.88
CA MET A 25 -20.45 47.09 -7.11
C MET A 25 -19.25 47.61 -7.92
N PRO A 26 -18.40 48.48 -7.35
CA PRO A 26 -17.20 48.94 -8.02
C PRO A 26 -16.35 47.76 -8.50
N LEU A 27 -15.88 47.82 -9.75
CA LEU A 27 -15.07 46.80 -10.42
C LEU A 27 -13.78 46.44 -9.63
N GLU A 28 -13.34 47.35 -8.76
CA GLU A 28 -12.20 47.17 -7.84
C GLU A 28 -12.55 46.23 -6.67
N GLU A 29 -13.77 46.29 -6.14
CA GLU A 29 -14.22 45.41 -5.05
C GLU A 29 -14.31 43.96 -5.54
N GLU A 30 -14.83 43.69 -6.75
CA GLU A 30 -14.83 42.34 -7.33
C GLU A 30 -13.41 41.78 -7.51
N SER A 31 -12.45 42.61 -7.92
CA SER A 31 -11.04 42.24 -8.02
C SER A 31 -10.47 41.87 -6.64
N GLU A 32 -10.75 42.66 -5.60
CA GLU A 32 -10.33 42.38 -4.23
C GLU A 32 -10.98 41.12 -3.66
N PHE A 33 -12.28 40.91 -3.86
CA PHE A 33 -12.98 39.67 -3.47
C PHE A 33 -12.37 38.44 -4.16
N THR A 34 -12.04 38.52 -5.46
CA THR A 34 -11.37 37.39 -6.13
C THR A 34 -9.96 37.13 -5.60
N ASN A 35 -9.26 38.16 -5.11
CA ASN A 35 -7.94 38.02 -4.50
C ASN A 35 -8.02 37.46 -3.07
N MET A 36 -9.03 37.86 -2.30
CA MET A 36 -9.33 37.27 -1.00
C MET A 36 -9.76 35.81 -1.13
N ASP A 37 -10.56 35.47 -2.14
CA ASP A 37 -10.95 34.09 -2.44
C ASP A 37 -9.75 33.23 -2.87
N LYS A 38 -8.83 33.79 -3.68
CA LYS A 38 -7.57 33.11 -4.01
C LYS A 38 -6.74 32.87 -2.76
N ALA A 39 -6.58 33.88 -1.89
CA ALA A 39 -5.83 33.75 -0.65
C ALA A 39 -6.47 32.72 0.30
N ALA A 40 -7.79 32.75 0.46
CA ALA A 40 -8.54 31.78 1.25
C ALA A 40 -8.38 30.35 0.70
N ARG A 41 -8.42 30.15 -0.62
CA ARG A 41 -8.16 28.85 -1.25
C ARG A 41 -6.74 28.36 -0.99
N VAL A 42 -5.74 29.23 -1.02
CA VAL A 42 -4.35 28.88 -0.69
C VAL A 42 -4.26 28.39 0.76
N ILE A 43 -4.87 29.11 1.71
CA ILE A 43 -4.88 28.74 3.13
C ILE A 43 -5.62 27.41 3.33
N GLN A 44 -6.80 27.25 2.71
CA GLN A 44 -7.57 26.01 2.78
C GLN A 44 -6.83 24.82 2.19
N ASN A 45 -6.13 25.01 1.06
CA ASN A 45 -5.33 23.97 0.43
C ASN A 45 -4.12 23.62 1.31
N ALA A 46 -3.44 24.60 1.91
CA ALA A 46 -2.36 24.35 2.85
C ALA A 46 -2.83 23.55 4.07
N TRP A 47 -4.00 23.90 4.63
CA TRP A 47 -4.61 23.18 5.74
C TRP A 47 -4.99 21.74 5.36
N LYS A 48 -5.63 21.55 4.19
CA LYS A 48 -5.95 20.21 3.66
C LYS A 48 -4.69 19.37 3.44
N CYS A 49 -3.63 19.96 2.88
CA CYS A 49 -2.35 19.30 2.72
C CYS A 49 -1.76 18.88 4.07
N PHE A 50 -1.78 19.77 5.07
CA PHE A 50 -1.31 19.45 6.42
C PHE A 50 -2.08 18.27 7.03
N LEU A 51 -3.41 18.28 6.94
CA LEU A 51 -4.24 17.16 7.41
C LEU A 51 -3.95 15.86 6.66
N ASN A 52 -3.86 15.92 5.33
CA ASN A 52 -3.57 14.73 4.51
C ASN A 52 -2.20 14.14 4.86
N VAL A 53 -1.19 14.99 5.07
CA VAL A 53 0.15 14.56 5.52
C VAL A 53 0.07 13.90 6.89
N ALA A 54 -0.67 14.49 7.84
CA ALA A 54 -0.82 13.92 9.18
C ALA A 54 -1.52 12.55 9.16
N VAL A 55 -2.59 12.41 8.37
CA VAL A 55 -3.32 11.16 8.17
C VAL A 55 -2.39 10.11 7.54
N PHE A 56 -1.66 10.46 6.47
CA PHE A 56 -0.71 9.55 5.83
C PHE A 56 0.40 9.10 6.80
N GLN A 57 0.95 10.01 7.61
CA GLN A 57 1.94 9.67 8.62
C GLN A 57 1.38 8.72 9.70
N HIS A 58 0.11 8.84 10.05
CA HIS A 58 -0.56 7.88 10.93
C HIS A 58 -0.60 6.48 10.30
N TYR A 59 -1.10 6.34 9.07
CA TYR A 59 -1.11 5.06 8.34
C TYR A 59 0.29 4.46 8.17
N LYS A 60 1.27 5.29 7.82
CA LYS A 60 2.68 4.87 7.66
C LYS A 60 3.26 4.33 8.97
N ARG A 61 2.92 4.93 10.12
CA ARG A 61 3.34 4.44 11.43
C ARG A 61 2.63 3.13 11.78
N LEU A 62 1.34 3.01 11.48
CA LEU A 62 0.55 1.80 11.76
C LEU A 62 1.11 0.56 11.06
N ILE A 63 1.48 0.68 9.78
CA ILE A 63 2.09 -0.42 9.02
C ILE A 63 3.60 -0.56 9.23
N GLY A 64 4.22 0.34 9.99
CA GLY A 64 5.66 0.50 10.14
C GLY A 64 6.31 -0.53 11.06
N ILE A 65 6.02 -1.82 10.86
CA ILE A 65 6.43 -2.93 11.72
C ILE A 65 7.91 -3.30 11.50
N ARG A 66 8.53 -2.93 10.37
CA ARG A 66 9.98 -3.08 10.10
C ARG A 66 10.54 -4.48 10.44
N ARG A 67 9.90 -5.54 9.95
CA ARG A 67 10.24 -6.95 10.22
C ARG A 67 10.13 -7.38 11.68
N GLN A 68 9.36 -6.65 12.48
CA GLN A 68 9.04 -7.04 13.84
C GLN A 68 7.67 -7.75 13.88
N GLY A 69 7.33 -8.33 15.04
CA GLY A 69 6.04 -8.99 15.25
C GLY A 69 5.91 -10.37 14.60
N GLU A 70 5.23 -11.27 15.29
CA GLU A 70 4.93 -12.61 14.80
C GLU A 70 3.78 -12.53 13.77
N PRO A 71 3.93 -13.09 12.56
CA PRO A 71 2.88 -13.12 11.53
C PRO A 71 1.54 -13.64 12.05
N ARG A 72 1.58 -14.70 12.87
CA ARG A 72 0.39 -15.33 13.42
C ARG A 72 -0.38 -14.39 14.33
N GLN A 73 0.31 -13.66 15.20
CA GLN A 73 -0.33 -12.69 16.10
C GLN A 73 -0.92 -11.53 15.31
N ILE A 74 -0.18 -11.01 14.34
CA ILE A 74 -0.64 -9.91 13.49
C ILE A 74 -1.91 -10.31 12.74
N VAL A 75 -1.90 -11.47 12.08
CA VAL A 75 -3.06 -11.97 11.34
C VAL A 75 -4.20 -12.33 12.29
N LYS A 76 -3.93 -12.79 13.51
CA LYS A 76 -5.00 -13.07 14.49
C LYS A 76 -5.86 -11.84 14.82
N TYR A 77 -5.30 -10.63 14.77
CA TYR A 77 -6.05 -9.39 14.93
C TYR A 77 -6.82 -8.96 13.67
N ILE A 78 -6.48 -9.52 12.51
CA ILE A 78 -7.11 -9.20 11.22
C ILE A 78 -8.13 -10.26 10.85
N ASP A 79 -7.68 -11.51 10.73
CA ASP A 79 -8.47 -12.71 10.50
C ASP A 79 -8.00 -13.85 11.43
N PRO A 80 -8.75 -14.18 12.49
CA PRO A 80 -8.38 -15.25 13.40
C PRO A 80 -8.41 -16.63 12.71
N LYS A 81 -9.25 -16.85 11.70
CA LYS A 81 -9.33 -18.14 11.00
C LYS A 81 -8.10 -18.37 10.13
N GLU A 82 -7.69 -17.35 9.40
CA GLU A 82 -6.46 -17.43 8.61
C GLU A 82 -5.23 -17.62 9.51
N ALA A 83 -5.20 -16.97 10.68
CA ALA A 83 -4.12 -17.11 11.64
C ALA A 83 -3.92 -18.55 12.14
N GLU A 84 -4.99 -19.36 12.21
CA GLU A 84 -4.90 -20.76 12.60
C GLU A 84 -4.21 -21.63 11.53
N LEU A 85 -4.32 -21.24 10.26
CA LEU A 85 -3.69 -21.93 9.13
C LEU A 85 -2.20 -21.58 8.98
N LEU A 86 -1.69 -20.57 9.71
CA LEU A 86 -0.31 -20.14 9.59
C LEU A 86 0.64 -21.05 10.37
N ASP A 87 1.48 -21.74 9.62
CA ASP A 87 2.53 -22.61 10.15
C ASP A 87 3.90 -21.89 10.26
N ALA A 88 4.61 -22.17 11.36
CA ALA A 88 5.98 -21.71 11.56
C ALA A 88 6.95 -22.38 10.56
N ALA A 89 6.71 -23.65 10.19
CA ALA A 89 7.59 -24.35 9.27
C ALA A 89 7.52 -23.78 7.85
N ALA A 90 6.42 -23.15 7.44
CA ALA A 90 6.31 -22.50 6.14
C ALA A 90 7.14 -21.20 6.00
N GLY A 91 7.70 -20.65 7.09
CA GLY A 91 8.51 -19.44 7.06
C GLY A 91 7.74 -18.24 6.50
N ILE A 92 6.58 -18.00 7.10
CA ILE A 92 5.56 -17.05 6.68
C ILE A 92 5.99 -15.62 7.02
N ARG A 93 5.69 -14.67 6.13
CA ARG A 93 5.82 -13.23 6.32
C ARG A 93 4.57 -12.55 5.79
N VAL A 94 4.03 -11.61 6.54
CA VAL A 94 2.89 -10.79 6.14
C VAL A 94 3.43 -9.45 5.69
N ARG A 95 2.96 -8.95 4.55
CA ARG A 95 3.28 -7.60 4.09
C ARG A 95 2.02 -6.77 4.00
N PHE A 96 2.16 -5.49 4.30
CA PHE A 96 1.12 -4.50 4.17
C PHE A 96 1.40 -3.56 2.98
N ARG A 97 0.34 -3.02 2.39
CA ARG A 97 0.39 -1.92 1.43
C ARG A 97 -0.73 -0.93 1.73
N LEU A 98 -0.49 0.32 1.38
CA LEU A 98 -1.54 1.32 1.28
C LEU A 98 -2.04 1.31 -0.16
N GLY A 99 -3.36 1.33 -0.35
CA GLY A 99 -4.00 1.35 -1.65
C GLY A 99 -5.38 2.00 -1.57
N GLY A 100 -6.15 1.92 -2.64
CA GLY A 100 -7.49 2.50 -2.73
C GLY A 100 -7.54 3.70 -3.69
N VAL A 101 -8.74 3.93 -4.23
CA VAL A 101 -9.00 4.96 -5.25
C VAL A 101 -9.27 6.33 -4.61
N LYS A 102 -9.65 6.34 -3.33
CA LYS A 102 -9.98 7.55 -2.56
C LYS A 102 -9.02 7.71 -1.39
N PHE A 103 -8.79 8.96 -0.97
CA PHE A 103 -8.06 9.28 0.26
C PHE A 103 -9.06 9.48 1.41
N PRO A 104 -8.80 8.98 2.64
CA PRO A 104 -7.60 8.28 3.12
C PRO A 104 -7.38 6.88 2.50
N PRO A 105 -6.13 6.38 2.46
CA PRO A 105 -5.84 5.09 1.84
C PRO A 105 -6.32 3.91 2.70
N ASP A 106 -6.75 2.85 2.02
CA ASP A 106 -7.07 1.55 2.62
C ASP A 106 -5.79 0.72 2.82
N ILE A 107 -5.77 -0.09 3.87
CA ILE A 107 -4.67 -1.00 4.17
C ILE A 107 -5.01 -2.35 3.56
N TYR A 108 -4.07 -2.92 2.82
CA TYR A 108 -4.15 -4.29 2.34
C TYR A 108 -2.99 -5.11 2.87
N TYR A 109 -3.18 -6.41 2.99
CA TYR A 109 -2.16 -7.37 3.38
C TYR A 109 -2.04 -8.51 2.37
N LYS A 110 -0.86 -9.14 2.35
CA LYS A 110 -0.59 -10.37 1.59
C LYS A 110 0.39 -11.24 2.36
N ILE A 111 0.12 -12.55 2.36
CA ILE A 111 0.94 -13.55 3.02
C ILE A 111 1.94 -14.12 2.02
N PHE A 112 3.21 -14.14 2.43
CA PHE A 112 4.33 -14.67 1.67
C PHE A 112 4.97 -15.81 2.43
N THR A 113 5.44 -16.80 1.71
CA THR A 113 6.21 -17.92 2.25
C THR A 113 7.65 -17.82 1.77
N HIS A 114 8.60 -17.99 2.67
CA HIS A 114 10.02 -17.95 2.33
C HIS A 114 10.62 -19.34 2.11
N ARG A 115 10.01 -20.38 2.69
CA ARG A 115 10.49 -21.75 2.48
C ARG A 115 10.11 -22.28 1.10
N HIS A 116 10.84 -23.32 0.68
CA HIS A 116 10.61 -23.94 -0.62
C HIS A 116 9.20 -24.54 -0.67
N ILE A 117 8.45 -24.14 -1.68
CA ILE A 117 7.15 -24.71 -2.04
C ILE A 117 7.30 -25.22 -3.45
N GLU A 118 7.04 -26.51 -3.64
CA GLU A 118 7.02 -27.11 -4.97
C GLU A 118 5.69 -26.79 -5.65
N ASP A 119 5.77 -26.16 -6.81
CA ASP A 119 4.62 -25.82 -7.63
C ASP A 119 4.50 -26.84 -8.77
N LEU A 120 3.45 -27.66 -8.71
CA LEU A 120 3.19 -28.72 -9.68
C LEU A 120 3.08 -28.18 -11.11
N CYS A 121 2.43 -27.02 -11.30
CA CYS A 121 2.30 -26.38 -12.62
C CYS A 121 3.64 -25.84 -13.14
N ALA A 122 4.56 -25.51 -12.24
CA ALA A 122 5.89 -25.01 -12.60
C ALA A 122 6.88 -26.14 -12.94
N ASN A 123 6.78 -27.27 -12.24
CA ASN A 123 7.76 -28.35 -12.34
C ASN A 123 7.38 -29.40 -13.40
N SER A 124 6.08 -29.71 -13.53
CA SER A 124 5.60 -30.72 -14.47
C SER A 124 4.09 -30.55 -14.67
N PRO A 125 3.65 -29.61 -15.52
CA PRO A 125 2.24 -29.50 -15.91
C PRO A 125 1.90 -30.73 -16.75
N ARG A 126 1.28 -31.72 -16.14
CA ARG A 126 0.91 -32.99 -16.79
C ARG A 126 -0.45 -33.42 -16.29
N ASP A 127 -1.22 -34.05 -17.15
CA ASP A 127 -2.42 -34.74 -16.70
C ASP A 127 -2.05 -36.00 -15.91
N TYR A 128 -1.94 -35.89 -14.58
CA TYR A 128 -1.64 -37.04 -13.71
C TYR A 128 -2.79 -38.06 -13.62
N THR A 129 -3.97 -37.74 -14.17
CA THR A 129 -5.11 -38.67 -14.18
C THR A 129 -5.03 -39.65 -15.35
N LYS A 130 -4.40 -39.23 -16.45
CA LYS A 130 -4.14 -40.08 -17.62
C LYS A 130 -2.76 -40.69 -17.49
N LEU A 131 -2.70 -41.94 -17.04
CA LEU A 131 -1.48 -42.74 -17.15
C LEU A 131 -1.26 -43.07 -18.63
N THR A 132 -0.51 -42.22 -19.34
CA THR A 132 -0.05 -42.58 -20.68
C THR A 132 0.78 -43.84 -20.55
N ALA A 133 0.35 -44.92 -21.21
CA ALA A 133 1.12 -46.14 -21.29
C ALA A 133 2.48 -45.75 -21.90
N LYS A 134 3.55 -45.87 -21.11
CA LYS A 134 4.91 -45.59 -21.60
C LYS A 134 5.17 -46.59 -22.72
N TYR A 135 5.07 -46.16 -23.97
CA TYR A 135 5.61 -46.92 -25.09
C TYR A 135 7.13 -46.94 -24.91
N THR A 136 7.65 -48.05 -24.39
CA THR A 136 9.09 -48.36 -24.33
C THR A 136 9.61 -48.77 -25.71
N SER A 137 9.17 -48.11 -26.78
CA SER A 137 9.68 -48.35 -28.12
C SER A 137 10.87 -47.44 -28.37
N HIS A 138 12.06 -48.03 -28.49
CA HIS A 138 13.29 -47.36 -28.94
C HIS A 138 13.24 -46.89 -30.41
N ILE A 139 12.06 -46.89 -31.03
CA ILE A 139 11.84 -46.49 -32.41
C ILE A 139 11.34 -45.04 -32.38
N LYS A 140 12.23 -44.11 -32.70
CA LYS A 140 11.85 -42.71 -32.98
C LYS A 140 11.06 -42.70 -34.28
N SER A 141 9.74 -42.75 -34.20
CA SER A 141 8.91 -42.24 -35.31
C SER A 141 9.07 -40.72 -35.34
N ASP A 142 9.43 -40.19 -36.50
CA ASP A 142 9.75 -38.77 -36.74
C ASP A 142 8.53 -37.84 -36.70
N ASP A 143 7.35 -38.39 -36.40
CA ASP A 143 6.12 -37.65 -36.25
C ASP A 143 6.07 -37.02 -34.85
N LEU A 144 6.38 -35.72 -34.79
CA LEU A 144 6.08 -34.85 -33.66
C LEU A 144 4.56 -34.84 -33.46
N GLN A 145 4.04 -35.82 -32.72
CA GLN A 145 2.66 -35.75 -32.27
C GLN A 145 2.51 -34.48 -31.43
N GLU A 146 1.64 -33.57 -31.86
CA GLU A 146 1.22 -32.43 -31.04
C GLU A 146 0.64 -33.00 -29.75
N GLU A 147 1.38 -32.84 -28.66
CA GLU A 147 0.93 -33.28 -27.35
C GLU A 147 -0.32 -32.46 -26.99
N ASP A 148 -1.46 -33.14 -26.80
CA ASP A 148 -2.68 -32.48 -26.34
C ASP A 148 -2.48 -31.96 -24.90
N HIS A 149 -2.25 -30.65 -24.80
CA HIS A 149 -2.01 -29.95 -23.53
C HIS A 149 -3.31 -29.57 -22.80
N SER A 150 -4.49 -29.92 -23.32
CA SER A 150 -5.78 -29.54 -22.73
C SER A 150 -6.02 -30.08 -21.32
N GLY A 151 -5.43 -31.25 -20.99
CA GLY A 151 -5.54 -31.89 -19.68
C GLY A 151 -4.47 -31.48 -18.66
N TRP A 152 -3.55 -30.58 -19.02
CA TRP A 152 -2.47 -30.18 -18.13
C TRP A 152 -2.99 -29.36 -16.94
N TYR A 153 -2.34 -29.52 -15.78
CA TYR A 153 -2.65 -28.68 -14.62
C TYR A 153 -2.40 -27.21 -14.98
N HIS A 154 -3.46 -26.41 -14.85
CA HIS A 154 -3.41 -24.98 -15.08
C HIS A 154 -3.36 -24.23 -13.75
N ARG A 155 -2.49 -23.22 -13.65
CA ARG A 155 -2.35 -22.41 -12.44
C ARG A 155 -3.41 -21.31 -12.43
N VAL A 156 -4.30 -21.35 -11.45
CA VAL A 156 -5.26 -20.25 -11.20
C VAL A 156 -4.79 -19.46 -9.97
N GLU A 157 -4.30 -18.24 -10.20
CA GLU A 157 -3.82 -17.37 -9.13
C GLU A 157 -4.92 -16.47 -8.55
N ASN A 158 -5.59 -16.92 -7.49
CA ASN A 158 -6.45 -16.05 -6.66
C ASN A 158 -5.67 -15.34 -5.54
N ASN A 159 -4.36 -15.13 -5.73
CA ASN A 159 -3.47 -14.60 -4.71
C ASN A 159 -3.35 -13.06 -4.80
N GLY A 160 -4.50 -12.39 -4.79
CA GLY A 160 -4.57 -10.93 -4.70
C GLY A 160 -4.14 -10.42 -3.33
N TRP A 161 -3.92 -9.11 -3.24
CA TRP A 161 -3.80 -8.42 -1.97
C TRP A 161 -5.19 -8.23 -1.34
N ARG A 162 -5.31 -8.43 -0.03
CA ARG A 162 -6.60 -8.47 0.68
C ARG A 162 -6.77 -7.23 1.56
N PRO A 163 -7.94 -6.58 1.61
CA PRO A 163 -8.16 -5.44 2.48
C PRO A 163 -8.16 -5.86 3.95
N VAL A 164 -7.67 -4.98 4.83
CA VAL A 164 -7.80 -5.08 6.29
C VAL A 164 -9.09 -4.33 6.67
N SER A 165 -10.26 -4.97 6.51
CA SER A 165 -11.55 -4.40 6.89
C SER A 165 -12.18 -5.15 8.07
N ASP A 166 -12.86 -4.41 8.95
CA ASP A 166 -13.54 -4.92 10.14
C ASP A 166 -14.81 -5.73 9.77
N THR A 167 -15.37 -5.45 8.59
CA THR A 167 -16.54 -6.14 8.03
C THR A 167 -16.13 -7.41 7.28
N PHE A 168 -15.51 -8.35 7.98
CA PHE A 168 -15.10 -9.65 7.42
C PHE A 168 -16.30 -10.49 6.91
N TRP A 169 -17.53 -10.14 7.33
CA TRP A 169 -18.78 -10.87 7.04
C TRP A 169 -19.70 -10.19 6.03
N MET A 170 -19.38 -8.97 5.58
CA MET A 170 -20.18 -8.31 4.54
C MET A 170 -19.61 -8.68 3.18
N SER A 171 -20.42 -9.38 2.37
CA SER A 171 -20.17 -9.54 0.93
C SER A 171 -19.91 -8.16 0.36
N THR A 172 -18.64 -7.86 0.08
CA THR A 172 -18.25 -6.56 -0.44
C THR A 172 -18.60 -6.54 -1.92
N GLU A 173 -19.87 -6.29 -2.21
CA GLU A 173 -20.44 -6.29 -3.55
C GLU A 173 -19.92 -5.12 -4.41
N ASN A 174 -19.06 -4.24 -3.88
CA ASN A 174 -18.63 -3.01 -4.57
C ASN A 174 -17.15 -2.63 -4.36
N VAL A 175 -16.25 -3.57 -4.04
CA VAL A 175 -14.82 -3.31 -4.32
C VAL A 175 -14.65 -3.65 -5.78
N GLU A 176 -14.46 -2.61 -6.59
CA GLU A 176 -13.96 -2.71 -7.96
C GLU A 176 -12.79 -3.69 -7.95
N LEU A 177 -13.13 -4.95 -8.25
CA LEU A 177 -12.19 -5.98 -8.62
C LEU A 177 -11.57 -5.41 -9.89
N GLU A 178 -10.43 -4.74 -9.75
CA GLU A 178 -9.51 -4.54 -10.87
C GLU A 178 -9.56 -5.83 -11.66
N ASP A 179 -10.02 -5.75 -12.91
CA ASP A 179 -10.19 -6.91 -13.79
C ASP A 179 -9.01 -7.83 -13.54
N LYS A 180 -9.28 -9.00 -12.96
CA LYS A 180 -8.25 -9.99 -12.68
C LYS A 180 -7.76 -10.45 -14.04
N LYS A 181 -6.88 -9.69 -14.66
CA LYS A 181 -6.16 -10.10 -15.86
C LYS A 181 -5.44 -11.35 -15.43
N GLU A 182 -5.91 -12.47 -15.95
CA GLU A 182 -5.30 -13.75 -15.71
C GLU A 182 -3.84 -13.61 -16.09
N THR A 183 -2.98 -13.68 -15.08
CA THR A 183 -1.55 -13.60 -15.31
C THR A 183 -1.13 -14.92 -15.91
N GLU A 184 -0.89 -14.91 -17.23
CA GLU A 184 -0.41 -16.07 -17.94
C GLU A 184 0.88 -16.60 -17.27
N PHE A 185 0.84 -17.86 -16.83
CA PHE A 185 1.95 -18.50 -16.15
C PHE A 185 2.58 -19.55 -17.05
N HIS A 186 3.83 -19.32 -17.46
CA HIS A 186 4.60 -20.28 -18.22
C HIS A 186 5.39 -21.23 -17.30
N PHE A 187 5.39 -22.54 -17.58
CA PHE A 187 6.09 -23.54 -16.76
C PHE A 187 7.61 -23.29 -16.68
N SER A 188 8.26 -23.07 -17.84
CA SER A 188 9.72 -22.84 -17.93
C SER A 188 10.16 -21.62 -17.11
N LYS A 189 11.09 -21.87 -16.17
CA LYS A 189 11.73 -20.83 -15.33
C LYS A 189 12.49 -19.79 -16.18
N LEU A 190 13.14 -20.23 -17.26
CA LEU A 190 13.89 -19.36 -18.16
C LEU A 190 12.97 -18.35 -18.84
N LYS A 191 11.89 -18.84 -19.45
CA LYS A 191 10.91 -17.99 -20.15
C LYS A 191 10.26 -16.99 -19.20
N ARG A 192 9.87 -17.43 -17.99
CA ARG A 192 9.38 -16.52 -16.95
C ARG A 192 10.38 -15.43 -16.55
N ARG A 193 11.67 -15.76 -16.46
CA ARG A 193 12.72 -14.77 -16.16
C ARG A 193 12.81 -13.73 -17.28
N GLN A 194 12.84 -14.18 -18.53
CA GLN A 194 12.84 -13.31 -19.71
C GLN A 194 11.59 -12.43 -19.78
N ASP A 195 10.40 -12.99 -19.51
CA ASP A 195 9.15 -12.24 -19.50
C ASP A 195 9.11 -11.20 -18.37
N MET A 196 9.65 -11.52 -17.19
CA MET A 196 9.79 -10.56 -16.10
C MET A 196 10.75 -9.42 -16.45
N GLU A 197 11.89 -9.73 -17.07
CA GLU A 197 12.88 -8.74 -17.54
C GLU A 197 12.28 -7.83 -18.61
N LYS A 198 11.61 -8.39 -19.62
CA LYS A 198 10.85 -7.63 -20.62
C LYS A 198 9.81 -6.71 -19.97
N LYS A 199 9.02 -7.21 -19.02
CA LYS A 199 8.04 -6.40 -18.27
C LYS A 199 8.69 -5.32 -17.40
N ARG A 200 9.92 -5.51 -16.92
CA ARG A 200 10.67 -4.47 -16.19
C ARG A 200 11.15 -3.39 -17.15
N LYS A 201 11.76 -3.78 -18.26
CA LYS A 201 12.20 -2.89 -19.34
C LYS A 201 11.05 -2.00 -19.84
N ILE A 202 9.90 -2.60 -20.17
CA ILE A 202 8.69 -1.86 -20.61
C ILE A 202 8.28 -0.81 -19.56
N ARG A 203 8.18 -1.21 -18.29
CA ARG A 203 7.78 -0.30 -17.21
C ARG A 203 8.77 0.84 -16.99
N LYS A 204 10.08 0.57 -17.09
CA LYS A 204 11.13 1.60 -16.99
C LYS A 204 11.00 2.63 -18.12
N ILE A 205 10.78 2.17 -19.35
CA ILE A 205 10.61 3.05 -20.52
C ILE A 205 9.31 3.86 -20.41
N GLU A 206 8.19 3.23 -20.04
CA GLU A 206 6.92 3.94 -19.83
C GLU A 206 7.03 4.99 -18.72
N TRP A 207 7.73 4.67 -17.63
CA TRP A 207 7.96 5.61 -16.55
C TRP A 207 8.83 6.79 -17.02
N MET A 208 9.95 6.52 -17.70
CA MET A 208 10.80 7.56 -18.26
C MET A 208 10.03 8.45 -19.24
N ARG A 209 9.21 7.84 -20.12
CA ARG A 209 8.33 8.56 -21.05
C ARG A 209 7.39 9.50 -20.32
N LYS A 210 6.71 9.02 -19.27
CA LYS A 210 5.84 9.85 -18.43
C LYS A 210 6.60 11.01 -17.78
N MET A 211 7.78 10.75 -17.23
CA MET A 211 8.61 11.77 -16.58
C MET A 211 9.10 12.84 -17.55
N TYR A 212 9.50 12.42 -18.76
CA TYR A 212 9.94 13.31 -19.84
C TYR A 212 8.81 14.24 -20.27
N TYR A 213 7.63 13.69 -20.59
CA TYR A 213 6.48 14.49 -21.03
C TYR A 213 5.85 15.34 -19.91
N ALA A 214 5.94 14.89 -18.66
CA ALA A 214 5.53 15.68 -17.50
C ALA A 214 6.54 16.77 -17.10
N GLY A 215 7.68 16.90 -17.80
CA GLY A 215 8.72 17.88 -17.50
C GLY A 215 9.38 17.70 -16.13
N SER A 216 9.21 16.53 -15.50
CA SER A 216 9.64 16.26 -14.12
C SER A 216 11.01 15.56 -14.06
N LEU A 217 11.65 15.34 -15.22
CA LEU A 217 12.95 14.70 -15.33
C LEU A 217 14.06 15.70 -14.98
N GLN A 218 14.77 15.50 -13.85
CA GLN A 218 15.80 16.42 -13.37
C GLN A 218 17.17 15.74 -13.26
N ALA A 219 18.10 16.12 -14.13
CA ALA A 219 19.46 15.64 -14.07
C ALA A 219 20.14 15.96 -12.73
N LYS A 220 20.90 14.99 -12.20
CA LYS A 220 21.60 15.11 -10.91
C LYS A 220 22.76 16.12 -10.93
N SER A 221 23.30 16.40 -12.12
CA SER A 221 24.51 17.21 -12.27
C SER A 221 24.18 18.71 -12.31
N THR A 222 25.00 19.52 -11.65
CA THR A 222 24.93 20.99 -11.72
C THR A 222 25.71 21.54 -12.92
N ASN A 223 26.50 20.71 -13.62
CA ASN A 223 27.36 21.15 -14.71
C ASN A 223 26.58 21.27 -16.04
N PRO A 224 26.52 22.45 -16.67
CA PRO A 224 25.70 22.69 -17.86
C PRO A 224 26.04 21.76 -19.04
N LYS A 225 27.33 21.44 -19.25
CA LYS A 225 27.73 20.51 -20.33
C LYS A 225 27.21 19.09 -20.12
N THR A 226 27.16 18.65 -18.86
CA THR A 226 26.63 17.34 -18.50
C THR A 226 25.10 17.32 -18.60
N LEU A 227 24.43 18.42 -18.28
CA LEU A 227 23.00 18.58 -18.45
C LEU A 227 22.59 18.44 -19.92
N ASP A 228 23.29 19.11 -20.83
CA ASP A 228 23.01 19.05 -22.27
C ASP A 228 23.21 17.65 -22.84
N LEU A 229 24.26 16.94 -22.40
CA LEU A 229 24.51 15.54 -22.77
C LEU A 229 23.39 14.61 -22.30
N ILE A 230 22.95 14.75 -21.05
CA ILE A 230 21.86 13.94 -20.49
C ILE A 230 20.55 14.23 -21.21
N HIS A 231 20.24 15.50 -21.49
CA HIS A 231 19.05 15.89 -22.23
C HIS A 231 19.06 15.31 -23.66
N THR A 232 20.20 15.42 -24.35
CA THR A 232 20.38 14.88 -25.70
C THR A 232 20.23 13.35 -25.73
N ALA A 233 20.86 12.66 -24.77
CA ALA A 233 20.74 11.20 -24.64
C ALA A 233 19.30 10.77 -24.37
N THR A 234 18.60 11.47 -23.47
CA THR A 234 17.19 11.20 -23.15
C THR A 234 16.31 11.41 -24.38
N GLN A 235 16.50 12.51 -25.11
CA GLN A 235 15.73 12.83 -26.31
C GLN A 235 15.98 11.80 -27.42
N GLY A 236 17.23 11.36 -27.60
CA GLY A 236 17.58 10.28 -28.53
C GLY A 236 16.86 8.97 -28.18
N LEU A 237 16.84 8.61 -26.90
CA LEU A 237 16.17 7.41 -26.41
C LEU A 237 14.65 7.45 -26.66
N MET A 238 14.01 8.59 -26.38
CA MET A 238 12.57 8.77 -26.63
C MET A 238 12.23 8.63 -28.11
N ARG A 239 13.04 9.21 -29.01
CA ARG A 239 12.85 9.09 -30.46
C ARG A 239 12.99 7.65 -30.93
N SER A 240 13.94 6.88 -30.39
CA SER A 240 14.11 5.46 -30.71
C SER A 240 12.91 4.63 -30.26
N VAL A 241 12.38 4.90 -29.06
CA VAL A 241 11.17 4.22 -28.55
C VAL A 241 9.94 4.54 -29.41
N GLU A 242 9.80 5.79 -29.87
CA GLU A 242 8.65 6.24 -30.67
C GLU A 242 8.72 5.78 -32.13
N GLY A 243 9.92 5.71 -32.71
CA GLY A 243 10.11 5.30 -34.09
C GLY A 243 10.19 3.79 -34.29
N SER A 244 11.01 3.10 -33.51
CA SER A 244 11.32 1.68 -33.71
C SER A 244 10.70 0.77 -32.63
N GLY A 245 9.95 1.34 -31.69
CA GLY A 245 9.31 0.61 -30.60
C GLY A 245 10.25 0.30 -29.44
N ILE A 246 9.67 -0.25 -28.37
CA ILE A 246 10.33 -0.52 -27.08
C ILE A 246 11.50 -1.52 -27.20
N ASP A 247 11.50 -2.36 -28.24
CA ASP A 247 12.52 -3.38 -28.40
C ASP A 247 13.86 -2.84 -28.92
N ALA A 248 13.84 -1.68 -29.59
CA ALA A 248 15.03 -1.05 -30.18
C ALA A 248 16.02 -0.47 -29.16
N VAL A 249 15.59 -0.27 -27.91
CA VAL A 249 16.39 0.31 -26.84
C VAL A 249 16.84 -0.78 -25.89
N MET A 250 18.09 -0.78 -25.43
CA MET A 250 18.59 -1.77 -24.48
C MET A 250 18.28 -1.38 -23.04
N GLU A 251 18.08 -2.36 -22.14
CA GLU A 251 17.73 -2.07 -20.74
C GLU A 251 18.82 -1.24 -20.03
N TRP A 252 20.10 -1.52 -20.31
CA TRP A 252 21.21 -0.80 -19.70
C TRP A 252 21.26 0.68 -20.11
N GLU A 253 20.85 1.04 -21.33
CA GLU A 253 20.78 2.43 -21.80
C GLU A 253 19.71 3.21 -21.02
N VAL A 254 18.56 2.56 -20.79
CA VAL A 254 17.47 3.12 -20.00
C VAL A 254 17.92 3.33 -18.54
N ASP A 255 18.61 2.33 -17.98
CA ASP A 255 19.10 2.39 -16.59
C ASP A 255 20.17 3.45 -16.39
N GLU A 256 21.07 3.63 -17.37
CA GLU A 256 22.07 4.67 -17.33
C GLU A 256 21.41 6.06 -17.35
N VAL A 257 20.50 6.30 -18.30
CA VAL A 257 19.78 7.59 -18.38
C VAL A 257 18.97 7.84 -17.10
N LEU A 258 18.26 6.84 -16.57
CA LEU A 258 17.52 6.98 -15.31
C LEU A 258 18.45 7.29 -14.13
N ASN A 259 19.62 6.66 -14.06
CA ASN A 259 20.56 6.89 -12.98
C ASN A 259 21.12 8.33 -13.01
N TRP A 260 21.27 8.95 -14.17
CA TRP A 260 21.72 10.33 -14.30
C TRP A 260 20.59 11.37 -14.15
N THR A 261 19.33 10.97 -14.32
CA THR A 261 18.14 11.85 -14.39
C THR A 261 17.21 11.82 -13.20
N ASN A 262 17.35 10.89 -12.25
CA ASN A 262 16.50 10.85 -11.06
C ASN A 262 17.31 10.99 -9.78
N ALA A 263 17.16 12.12 -9.08
CA ALA A 263 17.73 12.31 -7.74
C ALA A 263 17.21 11.29 -6.70
N LEU A 264 16.03 10.67 -6.94
CA LEU A 264 15.47 9.60 -6.13
C LEU A 264 15.72 8.22 -6.75
N ASN A 265 16.44 7.37 -6.02
CA ASN A 265 16.64 5.97 -6.37
C ASN A 265 15.33 5.18 -6.15
N PHE A 266 14.62 4.87 -7.23
CA PHE A 266 13.37 4.12 -7.19
C PHE A 266 13.55 2.74 -6.54
N ASP A 267 14.63 2.04 -6.86
CA ASP A 267 14.88 0.69 -6.35
C ASP A 267 15.14 0.71 -4.83
N GLU A 268 15.88 1.71 -4.36
CA GLU A 268 16.07 1.94 -2.92
C GLU A 268 14.76 2.31 -2.22
N TYR A 269 13.95 3.19 -2.81
CA TYR A 269 12.63 3.51 -2.29
C TYR A 269 11.74 2.27 -2.17
N ILE A 270 11.70 1.43 -3.21
CA ILE A 270 10.92 0.18 -3.20
C ILE A 270 11.48 -0.82 -2.20
N ALA A 271 12.80 -0.94 -2.06
CA ALA A 271 13.43 -1.83 -1.08
C ALA A 271 13.08 -1.41 0.35
N ASN A 272 13.22 -0.11 0.66
CA ASN A 272 12.87 0.46 1.95
C ASN A 272 11.36 0.27 2.24
N TRP A 273 10.49 0.54 1.25
CA TRP A 273 9.05 0.34 1.41
C TRP A 273 8.68 -1.12 1.67
N LYS A 274 9.30 -2.05 0.93
CA LYS A 274 9.14 -3.50 1.15
C LYS A 274 9.57 -3.90 2.56
N GLU A 275 10.56 -3.25 3.13
CA GLU A 275 11.04 -3.56 4.48
C GLU A 275 10.14 -3.00 5.57
N ILE A 276 9.74 -1.72 5.46
CA ILE A 276 8.94 -1.02 6.47
C ILE A 276 7.63 -1.75 6.77
N ALA A 277 6.95 -2.24 5.73
CA ALA A 277 5.62 -2.81 5.82
C ALA A 277 5.58 -4.35 5.92
N THR A 278 6.71 -5.01 6.20
CA THR A 278 6.78 -6.48 6.31
C THR A 278 6.91 -6.91 7.77
N SER A 279 6.22 -7.97 8.19
CA SER A 279 6.35 -8.61 9.50
C SER A 279 7.66 -9.40 9.64
N ASN A 280 7.98 -9.87 10.86
CA ASN A 280 9.04 -10.87 11.02
C ASN A 280 8.68 -12.19 10.30
N SER A 281 9.67 -13.07 10.15
CA SER A 281 9.46 -14.44 9.68
C SER A 281 8.83 -15.30 10.79
N SER A 282 7.83 -16.13 10.46
CA SER A 282 7.28 -17.11 11.41
C SER A 282 8.32 -18.14 11.86
N ALA A 283 9.38 -18.35 11.07
CA ALA A 283 10.50 -19.20 11.45
C ALA A 283 11.36 -18.63 12.60
N ASN A 284 11.27 -17.32 12.87
CA ASN A 284 11.98 -16.66 13.97
C ASN A 284 11.14 -16.67 15.27
N PHE A 285 10.12 -17.54 15.34
CA PHE A 285 9.31 -17.68 16.55
C PHE A 285 10.20 -18.16 17.69
N THR A 286 10.51 -17.26 18.62
CA THR A 286 11.01 -17.65 19.93
C THR A 286 9.83 -18.23 20.67
N SER A 287 9.75 -19.55 20.71
CA SER A 287 8.81 -20.21 21.62
C SER A 287 9.04 -19.64 23.01
N PHE A 288 7.95 -19.35 23.70
CA PHE A 288 7.99 -19.08 25.14
C PHE A 288 8.68 -20.32 25.76
N THR A 289 9.95 -20.21 26.13
CA THR A 289 10.70 -21.34 26.66
C THR A 289 10.01 -21.71 27.97
N LEU A 290 9.37 -22.88 28.01
CA LEU A 290 8.68 -23.41 29.20
C LEU A 290 9.60 -23.41 30.45
N GLU A 291 10.92 -23.40 30.24
CA GLU A 291 11.95 -23.24 31.27
C GLU A 291 11.78 -21.99 32.14
N GLN A 292 11.31 -20.85 31.58
CA GLN A 292 11.08 -19.63 32.38
C GLN A 292 9.86 -19.76 33.32
N ALA A 293 8.88 -20.59 32.95
CA ALA A 293 7.74 -20.89 33.81
C ALA A 293 8.10 -21.95 34.88
N GLN A 294 9.01 -22.87 34.58
CA GLN A 294 9.53 -23.84 35.55
C GLN A 294 10.48 -23.19 36.57
N LYS A 295 11.36 -22.27 36.17
CA LYS A 295 12.21 -21.51 37.11
C LYS A 295 11.40 -20.76 38.17
N LYS A 296 10.24 -20.21 37.82
CA LYS A 296 9.34 -19.53 38.78
C LYS A 296 8.58 -20.49 39.71
N ARG A 297 8.57 -21.80 39.46
CA ARG A 297 7.89 -22.80 40.32
C ARG A 297 8.80 -23.45 41.35
N TYR A 298 10.13 -23.41 41.18
CA TYR A 298 11.08 -24.08 42.07
C TYR A 298 11.83 -23.13 43.04
N ASP A 299 11.56 -21.83 43.01
CA ASP A 299 12.11 -20.84 43.97
C ASP A 299 11.31 -20.77 45.30
N TYR A 300 10.66 -21.85 45.73
CA TYR A 300 9.92 -21.91 47.01
C TYR A 300 10.23 -23.16 47.85
N ALA A 301 11.50 -23.58 47.90
CA ALA A 301 11.91 -24.59 48.87
C ALA A 301 13.44 -24.54 49.09
N ASP A 302 13.91 -23.54 49.85
CA ASP A 302 14.96 -23.74 50.86
C ASP A 302 15.14 -22.45 51.68
N MET A 303 14.39 -22.30 52.77
CA MET A 303 14.77 -21.41 53.87
C MET A 303 14.69 -22.25 55.13
N SER A 304 15.87 -22.67 55.56
CA SER A 304 16.15 -23.52 56.70
C SER A 304 15.59 -22.98 58.01
N GLU A 305 15.15 -23.93 58.84
CA GLU A 305 14.89 -23.78 60.26
C GLU A 305 16.16 -23.32 60.99
N GLU A 306 16.02 -22.29 61.84
CA GLU A 306 16.59 -22.16 63.20
C GLU A 306 16.84 -20.69 63.56
N LYS A 307 15.90 -20.11 64.30
CA LYS A 307 16.14 -19.65 65.68
C LYS A 307 14.83 -19.18 66.31
N MET A 308 14.48 -19.86 67.40
CA MET A 308 13.43 -19.49 68.33
C MET A 308 13.62 -18.06 68.87
N GLY A 309 12.48 -17.39 69.07
CA GLY A 309 12.37 -16.20 69.92
C GLY A 309 11.02 -15.50 69.75
N THR A 310 9.96 -16.02 70.39
CA THR A 310 8.80 -15.22 70.85
C THR A 310 9.11 -14.72 72.27
N PRO A 311 8.52 -13.60 72.78
CA PRO A 311 7.11 -13.17 72.66
C PRO A 311 6.99 -11.64 72.39
N GLU A 312 5.87 -10.91 72.28
CA GLU A 312 4.44 -11.03 72.62
C GLU A 312 3.74 -9.81 71.96
N ASP A 313 2.42 -9.90 71.70
CA ASP A 313 1.39 -8.85 71.64
C ASP A 313 1.70 -7.48 70.99
N THR A 314 0.95 -6.96 70.01
CA THR A 314 -0.44 -6.51 70.20
C THR A 314 -1.08 -6.05 68.87
N LEU A 315 -2.37 -6.33 68.74
CA LEU A 315 -3.46 -5.54 68.13
C LEU A 315 -3.59 -5.26 66.61
N TYR A 316 -4.78 -5.66 66.14
CA TYR A 316 -5.57 -5.21 65.00
C TYR A 316 -5.47 -3.72 64.60
N GLY A 317 -5.54 -3.47 63.29
CA GLY A 317 -5.90 -2.16 62.75
C GLY A 317 -5.94 -2.08 61.22
N ASN A 318 -7.07 -2.49 60.63
CA ASN A 318 -7.47 -2.06 59.28
C ASN A 318 -7.39 -0.52 59.17
N ILE A 319 -7.15 0.03 57.97
CA ILE A 319 -7.95 1.13 57.36
C ILE A 319 -7.39 1.49 55.97
N PHE A 320 -8.29 1.41 54.99
CA PHE A 320 -8.20 1.91 53.62
C PHE A 320 -7.60 3.32 53.50
N LYS A 321 -6.72 3.55 52.51
CA LYS A 321 -6.46 4.90 51.97
C LYS A 321 -6.51 4.91 50.43
N LYS A 322 -7.44 5.72 49.91
CA LYS A 322 -7.60 6.17 48.51
C LYS A 322 -6.38 6.98 48.03
N PRO A 323 -6.14 7.09 46.70
CA PRO A 323 -5.02 7.84 46.15
C PRO A 323 -5.31 9.34 46.05
N ASN A 324 -4.30 10.16 46.36
CA ASN A 324 -4.34 11.62 46.22
C ASN A 324 -3.92 12.04 44.81
N TYR A 325 -4.77 12.84 44.15
CA TYR A 325 -4.46 13.57 42.93
C TYR A 325 -3.61 14.81 43.28
N ALA A 326 -2.46 14.99 42.61
CA ALA A 326 -1.65 16.20 42.72
C ALA A 326 -2.15 17.27 41.74
N ARG A 327 -2.60 18.42 42.27
CA ARG A 327 -2.83 19.66 41.51
C ARG A 327 -1.50 20.39 41.33
N LEU A 328 -1.26 20.88 40.11
CA LEU A 328 -0.21 21.83 39.77
C LEU A 328 -0.71 23.25 40.09
N THR A 329 0.11 24.06 40.76
CA THR A 329 -0.01 25.52 40.86
C THR A 329 1.24 26.16 40.24
N PRO A 330 1.11 27.23 39.43
CA PRO A 330 2.23 28.02 38.96
C PRO A 330 2.41 29.25 39.85
N ASP A 331 3.62 29.45 40.39
CA ASP A 331 3.96 30.73 41.04
C ASP A 331 4.96 31.53 40.20
N SER A 332 4.49 32.73 39.87
CA SER A 332 5.21 33.92 39.45
C SER A 332 6.10 34.44 40.59
N THR A 333 7.27 35.01 40.27
CA THR A 333 7.58 36.46 40.45
C THR A 333 9.07 36.77 40.26
N TYR A 334 9.31 37.79 39.43
CA TYR A 334 10.46 38.67 39.14
C TYR A 334 11.72 38.74 40.05
N GLY A 335 12.86 39.11 39.42
CA GLY A 335 13.91 39.91 40.08
C GLY A 335 15.22 40.12 39.29
N ILE A 336 15.35 41.30 38.64
CA ILE A 336 16.52 41.97 38.02
C ILE A 336 16.86 41.58 36.58
#